data_AF-A0A397TRP6-F1
#
_entry.id   AF-A0A397TRP6-F1
#
_cell.length_a   1.000
_cell.length_b   1.000
_cell.length_c   1.000
_cell.angle_alpha   90.00
_cell.angle_beta   90.00
_cell.angle_gamma   90.00
#
_symmetry.space_group_name_H-M   'P 1'
#
loop_
_entity.id
_entity.type
_entity.pdbx_description
1 polymer ?
#
loop_
_entity_poly.entity_id
_entity_poly.type
_entity_poly.pdbx_seq_one_letter_code
_entity_poly.pdbx_strand_id
1 'polypeptide(L)'
;MMNLEEKDLDLYELLEINYNSTKEEIDKAYRRKAMIYHPDKNRNNVEAATKIFHQISVAYETLTDPQKKLQYDNIYKAKIESKKRFEKLDTKRKAMKEELEEREKAVKQAKKTAVYTQESCEAKIERIREETARRRREREEKLRLLADQRSKASTYRTNSAPSSTASKNSFKIPVSSSKPVFGYRRKSDFESIVLNKMIEREKLEKEKQ
;
A
#
# COMPACT_ATOMS: atom_id res chain seq x y z
N MET A 1 55.06 -4.14 -19.98
CA MET A 1 53.58 -4.29 -19.87
C MET A 1 53.30 -4.76 -18.46
N MET A 2 52.37 -4.13 -17.73
CA MET A 2 51.94 -4.63 -16.41
C MET A 2 51.12 -5.91 -16.57
N ASN A 3 51.27 -6.86 -15.65
CA ASN A 3 50.53 -8.12 -15.69
C ASN A 3 49.03 -7.87 -15.46
N LEU A 4 48.17 -8.66 -16.10
CA LEU A 4 46.71 -8.46 -16.05
C LEU A 4 46.14 -8.67 -14.63
N GLU A 5 46.79 -9.49 -13.80
CA GLU A 5 46.45 -9.71 -12.38
C GLU A 5 46.85 -8.55 -11.46
N GLU A 6 47.79 -7.70 -11.86
CA GLU A 6 48.25 -6.54 -11.07
C GLU A 6 47.33 -5.32 -11.23
N LYS A 7 46.43 -5.36 -12.23
CA LYS A 7 45.64 -4.19 -12.67
C LYS A 7 44.47 -3.84 -11.75
N ASP A 8 44.03 -4.78 -10.90
CA ASP A 8 42.88 -4.59 -10.02
C ASP A 8 43.25 -4.10 -8.61
N LEU A 9 44.53 -4.20 -8.23
CA LEU A 9 45.05 -3.81 -6.93
C LEU A 9 45.19 -2.28 -6.82
N ASP A 10 44.77 -1.72 -5.69
CA ASP A 10 45.01 -0.31 -5.39
C ASP A 10 46.44 -0.13 -4.84
N LEU A 11 47.29 0.56 -5.62
CA LEU A 11 48.68 0.83 -5.28
C LEU A 11 48.83 1.67 -4.00
N TYR A 12 47.88 2.57 -3.74
CA TYR A 12 47.89 3.39 -2.52
C TYR A 12 47.54 2.55 -1.28
N GLU A 13 46.57 1.65 -1.42
CA GLU A 13 46.16 0.72 -0.37
C GLU A 13 47.28 -0.31 -0.06
N LEU A 14 47.97 -0.82 -1.09
CA LEU A 14 49.06 -1.78 -0.93
C LEU A 14 50.23 -1.24 -0.08
N LEU A 15 50.58 0.03 -0.30
CA LEU A 15 51.61 0.73 0.48
C LEU A 15 51.08 1.34 1.79
N GLU A 16 49.76 1.29 2.01
CA GLU A 16 49.06 1.90 3.15
C GLU A 16 49.35 3.40 3.29
N ILE A 17 49.23 4.12 2.18
CA ILE A 17 49.47 5.56 2.11
C ILE A 17 48.25 6.29 1.57
N ASN A 18 48.21 7.60 1.79
CA ASN A 18 47.14 8.43 1.26
C ASN A 18 47.40 8.74 -0.22
N TYR A 19 46.34 8.98 -0.99
CA TYR A 19 46.42 9.53 -2.35
C TYR A 19 47.28 10.81 -2.43
N ASN A 20 47.22 11.66 -1.39
CA ASN A 20 47.98 12.91 -1.31
C ASN A 20 49.41 12.74 -0.76
N SER A 21 49.89 11.52 -0.57
CA SER A 21 51.20 11.28 0.03
C SER A 21 52.35 11.83 -0.81
N THR A 22 53.35 12.37 -0.12
CA THR A 22 54.57 12.91 -0.72
C THR A 22 55.52 11.78 -1.15
N LYS A 23 56.51 12.10 -1.98
CA LYS A 23 57.54 11.14 -2.40
C LYS A 23 58.29 10.53 -1.20
N GLU A 24 58.56 11.33 -0.17
CA GLU A 24 59.24 10.87 1.05
C GLU A 24 58.40 9.83 1.82
N GLU A 25 57.09 10.01 1.87
CA GLU A 25 56.16 9.06 2.48
C GLU A 25 56.10 7.75 1.69
N ILE A 26 56.09 7.84 0.35
CA ILE A 26 56.13 6.67 -0.55
C ILE A 26 57.43 5.87 -0.32
N ASP A 27 58.58 6.55 -0.27
CA ASP A 27 59.87 5.93 0.01
C ASP A 27 59.90 5.23 1.37
N LYS A 28 59.37 5.89 2.42
CA LYS A 28 59.30 5.35 3.77
C LYS A 28 58.38 4.13 3.86
N ALA A 29 57.22 4.20 3.20
CA ALA A 29 56.25 3.11 3.15
C ALA A 29 56.83 1.89 2.41
N TYR A 30 57.48 2.11 1.27
CA TYR A 30 58.16 1.06 0.51
C TYR A 30 59.20 0.34 1.35
N ARG A 31 60.12 1.07 2.01
CA ARG A 31 61.16 0.46 2.86
C ARG A 31 60.55 -0.41 3.97
N ARG A 32 59.51 0.11 4.64
CA ARG A 32 58.78 -0.63 5.69
C ARG A 32 58.16 -1.92 5.16
N LYS A 33 57.42 -1.85 4.05
CA LYS A 33 56.72 -2.99 3.45
C LYS A 33 57.69 -4.00 2.84
N ALA A 34 58.75 -3.55 2.17
CA ALA A 34 59.81 -4.38 1.63
C ALA A 34 60.51 -5.21 2.72
N MET A 35 60.75 -4.63 3.90
CA MET A 35 61.33 -5.38 5.03
C MET A 35 60.40 -6.45 5.61
N ILE A 36 59.08 -6.21 5.60
CA ILE A 36 58.07 -7.15 6.12
C ILE A 36 57.90 -8.32 5.16
N TYR A 37 57.81 -8.05 3.86
CA TYR A 37 57.53 -9.06 2.84
C TYR A 37 58.77 -9.59 2.11
N HIS A 38 59.97 -9.34 2.64
CA HIS A 38 61.20 -9.86 2.02
C HIS A 38 61.22 -11.40 2.01
N PRO A 39 61.56 -12.07 0.90
CA PRO A 39 61.53 -13.53 0.80
C PRO A 39 62.51 -14.22 1.77
N ASP A 40 63.67 -13.62 2.06
CA ASP A 40 64.66 -14.18 3.00
C ASP A 40 64.16 -14.21 4.46
N LYS A 41 63.31 -13.25 4.87
CA LYS A 41 62.71 -13.24 6.22
C LYS A 41 61.49 -14.16 6.33
N ASN A 42 60.84 -14.46 5.22
CA ASN A 42 59.61 -15.24 5.14
C ASN A 42 59.85 -16.65 4.57
N ARG A 43 60.85 -17.37 5.11
CA ARG A 43 61.28 -18.70 4.63
C ARG A 43 60.17 -19.75 4.62
N ASN A 44 59.17 -19.60 5.48
CA ASN A 44 58.03 -20.52 5.56
C ASN A 44 56.97 -20.26 4.49
N ASN A 45 56.97 -19.08 3.87
CA ASN A 45 55.99 -18.68 2.86
C ASN A 45 56.64 -17.79 1.78
N VAL A 46 57.70 -18.32 1.18
CA VAL A 46 58.53 -17.58 0.21
C VAL A 46 57.71 -17.19 -1.02
N GLU A 47 56.81 -18.05 -1.49
CA GLU A 47 56.04 -17.79 -2.70
C GLU A 47 55.07 -16.60 -2.53
N ALA A 48 54.30 -16.57 -1.43
CA ALA A 48 53.40 -15.45 -1.17
C ALA A 48 54.17 -14.16 -0.87
N ALA A 49 55.28 -14.25 -0.13
CA ALA A 49 56.14 -13.11 0.16
C ALA A 49 56.72 -12.51 -1.13
N THR A 50 57.23 -13.34 -2.05
CA THR A 50 57.73 -12.89 -3.36
C THR A 50 56.65 -12.22 -4.19
N LYS A 51 55.42 -12.76 -4.23
CA LYS A 51 54.29 -12.15 -4.95
C LYS A 51 53.95 -10.76 -4.41
N ILE A 52 53.78 -10.64 -3.10
CA ILE A 52 53.47 -9.36 -2.45
C ILE A 52 54.63 -8.37 -2.59
N PHE A 53 55.87 -8.84 -2.43
CA PHE A 53 57.06 -8.02 -2.63
C PHE A 53 57.15 -7.47 -4.06
N HIS A 54 56.86 -8.30 -5.07
CA HIS A 54 56.79 -7.84 -6.46
C HIS A 54 55.73 -6.75 -6.64
N GLN A 55 54.52 -6.95 -6.11
CA GLN A 55 53.46 -5.95 -6.16
C GLN A 55 53.87 -4.62 -5.48
N ILE A 56 54.55 -4.69 -4.34
CA ILE A 56 55.07 -3.51 -3.61
C ILE A 56 56.12 -2.78 -4.45
N SER A 57 57.01 -3.50 -5.13
CA SER A 57 58.01 -2.92 -6.04
C SER A 57 57.35 -2.24 -7.25
N VAL A 58 56.35 -2.88 -7.86
CA VAL A 58 55.58 -2.31 -8.97
C VAL A 58 54.83 -1.04 -8.54
N ALA A 59 54.20 -1.05 -7.36
CA ALA A 59 53.55 0.12 -6.80
C ALA A 59 54.54 1.27 -6.57
N TYR A 60 55.69 0.97 -5.99
CA TYR A 60 56.75 1.95 -5.78
C TYR A 60 57.24 2.57 -7.09
N GLU A 61 57.54 1.75 -8.11
CA GLU A 61 58.00 2.23 -9.40
C GLU A 61 56.97 3.15 -10.08
N THR A 62 55.70 2.78 -9.98
CA THR A 62 54.59 3.52 -10.60
C THR A 62 54.33 4.85 -9.91
N LEU A 63 54.38 4.89 -8.57
CA LEU A 63 54.11 6.10 -7.78
C LEU A 63 55.31 7.05 -7.68
N THR A 64 56.52 6.55 -7.91
CA THR A 64 57.75 7.37 -7.88
C THR A 64 57.97 8.13 -9.18
N ASP A 65 57.60 7.55 -10.32
CA ASP A 65 57.68 8.20 -11.63
C ASP A 65 56.48 9.15 -11.83
N PRO A 66 56.70 10.45 -12.04
CA PRO A 66 55.61 11.43 -12.17
C PRO A 66 54.69 11.14 -13.36
N GLN A 67 55.20 10.59 -14.48
CA GLN A 67 54.37 10.29 -15.65
C GLN A 67 53.48 9.09 -15.39
N LYS A 68 54.02 8.02 -14.79
CA LYS A 68 53.25 6.82 -14.42
C LYS A 68 52.24 7.12 -13.32
N LYS A 69 52.62 7.91 -12.31
CA LYS A 69 51.72 8.35 -11.24
C LYS A 69 50.54 9.12 -11.81
N LEU A 70 50.76 10.06 -12.73
CA LEU A 70 49.67 10.83 -13.35
C LEU A 70 48.67 9.93 -14.08
N GLN A 71 49.16 8.95 -14.84
CA GLN A 71 48.29 8.00 -15.55
C GLN A 71 47.48 7.15 -14.57
N TYR A 72 48.13 6.63 -13.53
CA TYR A 72 47.46 5.86 -12.49
C TYR A 72 46.42 6.69 -11.75
N ASP A 73 46.75 7.93 -11.37
CA ASP A 73 45.86 8.86 -10.66
C ASP A 73 44.58 9.16 -11.45
N ASN A 74 44.68 9.28 -12.78
CA ASN A 74 43.52 9.50 -13.64
C ASN A 74 42.58 8.28 -13.63
N ILE A 75 43.14 7.07 -13.72
CA ILE A 75 42.38 5.82 -13.65
C ILE A 75 41.76 5.68 -12.25
N TYR A 76 42.54 5.98 -11.21
CA TYR A 76 42.11 5.92 -9.82
C TYR A 76 40.91 6.83 -9.53
N LYS A 77 40.98 8.10 -9.98
CA LYS A 77 39.87 9.05 -9.88
C LYS A 77 38.63 8.55 -10.63
N ALA A 78 38.80 8.04 -11.86
CA ALA A 78 37.69 7.49 -12.64
C ALA A 78 37.03 6.28 -11.94
N LYS A 79 37.82 5.41 -11.29
CA LYS A 79 37.34 4.26 -10.50
C LYS A 79 36.52 4.74 -9.29
N ILE A 80 37.03 5.72 -8.54
CA ILE A 80 36.32 6.32 -7.40
C ILE A 80 35.01 6.98 -7.84
N GLU A 81 35.06 7.78 -8.91
CA GLU A 81 33.87 8.47 -9.43
C GLU A 81 32.81 7.47 -9.92
N SER A 82 33.24 6.43 -10.62
CA SER A 82 32.35 5.34 -11.05
C SER A 82 31.70 4.65 -9.86
N LYS A 83 32.45 4.37 -8.79
CA LYS A 83 31.92 3.78 -7.55
C LYS A 83 30.89 4.70 -6.89
N LYS A 84 31.18 5.99 -6.77
CA LYS A 84 30.25 6.99 -6.23
C LYS A 84 28.98 7.11 -7.07
N ARG A 85 29.09 7.07 -8.41
CA ARG A 85 27.94 7.09 -9.31
C ARG A 85 27.08 5.86 -9.13
N PHE A 86 27.70 4.68 -9.03
CA PHE A 86 27.00 3.42 -8.81
C PHE A 86 26.24 3.43 -7.48
N GLU A 87 26.87 3.88 -6.39
CA GLU A 87 26.23 4.00 -5.07
C GLU A 87 25.02 4.95 -5.09
N LYS A 88 25.11 6.09 -5.77
CA LYS A 88 23.97 7.01 -5.97
C LYS A 88 22.82 6.38 -6.76
N LEU A 89 23.13 5.56 -7.77
CA LEU A 89 22.11 4.85 -8.53
C LEU A 89 21.46 3.74 -7.70
N ASP A 90 22.24 3.04 -6.89
CA ASP A 90 21.74 1.96 -6.05
C ASP A 90 20.79 2.46 -4.96
N THR A 91 21.19 3.53 -4.26
CA THR A 91 20.31 4.22 -3.28
C THR A 91 19.00 4.68 -3.92
N LYS A 92 19.05 5.28 -5.11
CA LYS A 92 17.84 5.68 -5.85
C LYS A 92 16.97 4.49 -6.23
N ARG A 93 17.58 3.40 -6.72
CA ARG A 93 16.85 2.16 -7.05
C ARG A 93 16.16 1.57 -5.83
N LYS A 94 16.85 1.54 -4.69
CA LYS A 94 16.30 1.03 -3.43
C LYS A 94 15.09 1.85 -2.97
N ALA A 95 15.21 3.18 -2.96
CA ALA A 95 14.10 4.07 -2.59
C ALA A 95 12.89 3.89 -3.50
N MET A 96 13.11 3.79 -4.82
CA MET A 96 12.03 3.57 -5.79
C MET A 96 11.33 2.23 -5.58
N LYS A 97 12.10 1.17 -5.28
CA LYS A 97 11.56 -0.15 -5.00
C LYS A 97 10.69 -0.15 -3.74
N GLU A 98 11.17 0.49 -2.68
CA GLU A 98 10.46 0.60 -1.41
C GLU A 98 9.14 1.38 -1.58
N GLU A 99 9.16 2.51 -2.28
CA GLU A 99 7.95 3.29 -2.60
C GLU A 99 6.92 2.46 -3.38
N LEU A 100 7.38 1.66 -4.35
CA LEU A 100 6.51 0.82 -5.16
C LEU A 100 5.88 -0.30 -4.32
N GLU A 101 6.67 -0.99 -3.49
CA GLU A 101 6.19 -2.04 -2.59
C GLU A 101 5.19 -1.49 -1.55
N GLU A 102 5.46 -0.30 -0.99
CA GLU A 102 4.54 0.37 -0.07
C GLU A 102 3.22 0.73 -0.74
N ARG A 103 3.28 1.27 -1.97
CA ARG A 103 2.08 1.60 -2.73
C ARG A 103 1.25 0.37 -3.06
N GLU A 104 1.89 -0.72 -3.47
CA GLU A 104 1.21 -2.00 -3.72
C GLU A 104 0.55 -2.54 -2.45
N LYS A 105 1.26 -2.48 -1.31
CA LYS A 105 0.73 -2.89 -0.01
C LYS A 105 -0.44 -2.03 0.42
N ALA A 106 -0.37 -0.71 0.25
CA ALA A 106 -1.44 0.22 0.57
C ALA A 106 -2.69 -0.05 -0.28
N VAL A 107 -2.53 -0.27 -1.58
CA VAL A 107 -3.65 -0.63 -2.47
C VAL A 107 -4.26 -1.97 -2.07
N LYS A 108 -3.43 -2.97 -1.74
CA LYS A 108 -3.91 -4.28 -1.28
C LYS A 108 -4.68 -4.17 0.04
N GLN A 109 -4.19 -3.36 0.97
CA GLN A 109 -4.86 -3.10 2.25
C GLN A 109 -6.17 -2.35 2.06
N ALA A 110 -6.20 -1.31 1.23
CA ALA A 110 -7.42 -0.55 0.90
C ALA A 110 -8.48 -1.42 0.23
N LYS A 111 -8.08 -2.32 -0.68
CA LYS A 111 -9.00 -3.31 -1.27
C LYS A 111 -9.55 -4.26 -0.20
N LYS A 112 -8.70 -4.77 0.68
CA LYS A 112 -9.12 -5.66 1.76
C LYS A 112 -10.11 -4.98 2.72
N THR A 113 -9.85 -3.72 3.10
CA THR A 113 -10.77 -2.97 3.96
C THR A 113 -12.07 -2.66 3.25
N ALA A 114 -12.04 -2.26 1.98
CA ALA A 114 -13.23 -1.99 1.18
C ALA A 114 -14.15 -3.23 1.10
N VAL A 115 -13.60 -4.41 0.80
CA VAL A 115 -14.37 -5.67 0.77
C VAL A 115 -14.99 -5.97 2.13
N TYR A 116 -14.20 -5.89 3.21
CA TYR A 116 -14.72 -6.10 4.57
C TYR A 116 -15.83 -5.12 4.95
N THR A 117 -15.70 -3.83 4.59
CA THR A 117 -16.74 -2.83 4.83
C THR A 117 -17.98 -3.08 3.97
N GLN A 118 -17.81 -3.54 2.73
CA GLN A 118 -18.91 -3.86 1.82
C GLN A 118 -19.73 -5.03 2.36
N GLU A 119 -19.09 -6.14 2.73
CA GLU A 119 -19.75 -7.31 3.34
C GLU A 119 -20.49 -6.92 4.64
N SER A 120 -19.89 -6.05 5.45
CA SER A 120 -20.52 -5.53 6.68
C SER A 120 -21.74 -4.65 6.38
N CYS A 121 -21.69 -3.80 5.34
CA CYS A 121 -22.81 -2.98 4.91
C CYS A 121 -23.93 -3.81 4.28
N GLU A 122 -23.60 -4.80 3.45
CA GLU A 122 -24.56 -5.71 2.82
C GLU A 122 -25.32 -6.52 3.89
N ALA A 123 -24.62 -7.06 4.89
CA ALA A 123 -25.25 -7.74 6.02
C ALA A 123 -26.20 -6.83 6.83
N LYS A 124 -25.84 -5.55 7.01
CA LYS A 124 -26.72 -4.57 7.67
C LYS A 124 -27.96 -4.25 6.82
N ILE A 125 -27.78 -4.09 5.51
CA ILE A 125 -28.87 -3.84 4.55
C ILE A 125 -29.84 -5.03 4.56
N GLU A 126 -29.32 -6.26 4.59
CA GLU A 126 -30.13 -7.48 4.57
C GLU A 126 -30.97 -7.65 5.83
N ARG A 127 -30.41 -7.40 7.02
CA ARG A 127 -31.18 -7.39 8.28
C ARG A 127 -32.36 -6.41 8.23
N ILE A 128 -32.14 -5.21 7.70
CA ILE A 128 -33.21 -4.20 7.55
C ILE A 128 -34.27 -4.69 6.56
N ARG A 129 -33.87 -5.32 5.45
CA ARG A 129 -34.79 -5.89 4.44
C ARG A 129 -35.62 -7.03 5.01
N GLU A 130 -35.03 -7.92 5.79
CA GLU A 130 -35.74 -9.01 6.47
C GLU A 130 -36.72 -8.49 7.51
N GLU A 131 -36.30 -7.51 8.32
CA GLU A 131 -37.16 -6.92 9.34
C GLU A 131 -38.36 -6.18 8.70
N THR A 132 -38.13 -5.46 7.61
CA THR A 132 -39.22 -4.81 6.85
C THR A 132 -40.15 -5.83 6.19
N ALA A 133 -39.62 -6.94 5.67
CA ALA A 133 -40.43 -8.03 5.11
C ALA A 133 -41.26 -8.74 6.20
N ARG A 134 -40.68 -8.98 7.38
CA ARG A 134 -41.36 -9.58 8.52
C ARG A 134 -42.54 -8.72 8.97
N ARG A 135 -42.33 -7.41 9.14
CA ARG A 135 -43.40 -6.45 9.48
C ARG A 135 -44.51 -6.41 8.44
N ARG A 136 -44.18 -6.56 7.14
CA ARG A 136 -45.20 -6.64 6.07
C ARG A 136 -46.04 -7.91 6.19
N ARG A 137 -45.42 -9.08 6.37
CA ARG A 137 -46.12 -10.36 6.54
C ARG A 137 -47.02 -10.37 7.77
N GLU A 138 -46.53 -9.90 8.92
CA GLU A 138 -47.34 -9.80 10.15
C GLU A 138 -48.55 -8.88 9.97
N ARG A 139 -48.39 -7.76 9.24
CA ARG A 139 -49.48 -6.83 8.95
C ARG A 139 -50.51 -7.45 8.02
N GLU A 140 -50.06 -8.13 6.96
CA GLU A 140 -50.93 -8.86 6.02
C GLU A 140 -51.68 -10.00 6.70
N GLU A 141 -51.03 -10.76 7.57
CA GLU A 141 -51.63 -11.84 8.35
C GLU A 141 -52.65 -11.30 9.36
N LYS A 142 -52.33 -10.23 10.08
CA LYS A 142 -53.30 -9.54 10.96
C LYS A 142 -54.53 -9.06 10.19
N LEU A 143 -54.34 -8.46 9.01
CA LEU A 143 -55.45 -8.04 8.15
C LEU A 143 -56.29 -9.22 7.69
N ARG A 144 -55.66 -10.34 7.32
CA ARG A 144 -56.34 -11.58 6.92
C ARG A 144 -57.19 -12.15 8.06
N LEU A 145 -56.62 -12.27 9.26
CA LEU A 145 -57.35 -12.75 10.44
C LEU A 145 -58.54 -11.85 10.79
N LEU A 146 -58.37 -10.54 10.68
CA LEU A 146 -59.44 -9.58 10.92
C LEU A 146 -60.55 -9.69 9.88
N ALA A 147 -60.21 -9.91 8.60
CA ALA A 147 -61.17 -10.19 7.54
C ALA A 147 -61.94 -11.49 7.80
N ASP A 148 -61.26 -12.55 8.26
CA ASP A 148 -61.87 -13.84 8.63
C ASP A 148 -62.78 -13.72 9.87
N GLN A 149 -62.39 -12.90 10.86
CA GLN A 149 -63.28 -12.61 12.00
C GLN A 149 -64.52 -11.84 11.55
N ARG A 150 -64.37 -10.87 10.65
CA ARG A 150 -65.48 -10.10 10.10
C ARG A 150 -66.41 -10.96 9.26
N SER A 151 -65.89 -11.89 8.45
CA SER A 151 -66.70 -12.82 7.66
C SER A 151 -67.48 -13.79 8.57
N LYS A 152 -66.83 -14.36 9.60
CA LYS A 152 -67.49 -15.19 10.63
C LYS A 152 -68.57 -14.43 11.39
N ALA A 153 -68.27 -13.23 11.87
CA ALA A 153 -69.26 -12.38 12.55
C ALA A 153 -70.44 -12.03 11.63
N SER A 154 -70.21 -11.89 10.32
CA SER A 154 -71.26 -11.71 9.31
C SER A 154 -72.14 -12.95 9.13
N THR A 155 -71.55 -14.16 9.10
CA THR A 155 -72.31 -15.42 8.99
C THR A 155 -73.10 -15.77 10.26
N TYR A 156 -72.66 -15.32 11.43
CA TYR A 156 -73.45 -15.42 12.67
C TYR A 156 -74.61 -14.41 12.71
N ARG A 157 -74.48 -13.27 12.03
CA ARG A 157 -75.52 -12.22 11.98
C ARG A 157 -76.72 -12.56 11.09
N THR A 158 -76.66 -13.64 10.30
CA THR A 158 -77.75 -14.04 9.40
C THR A 158 -78.75 -15.03 10.01
N ASN A 159 -78.60 -15.43 11.29
CA ASN A 159 -79.48 -16.41 11.94
C ASN A 159 -80.20 -15.89 13.21
N SER A 160 -80.34 -14.58 13.38
CA SER A 160 -81.23 -13.97 14.38
C SER A 160 -81.93 -12.71 13.83
N ALA A 161 -83.22 -12.89 13.51
CA ALA A 161 -84.21 -12.00 12.88
C ALA A 161 -84.47 -10.65 13.63
N PRO A 162 -85.29 -9.66 13.16
CA PRO A 162 -86.36 -9.71 12.14
C PRO A 162 -86.43 -8.53 11.13
N SER A 163 -87.43 -8.61 10.24
CA SER A 163 -87.95 -7.56 9.36
C SER A 163 -88.27 -6.24 10.09
N SER A 164 -87.91 -5.09 9.50
CA SER A 164 -88.88 -3.99 9.30
C SER A 164 -88.29 -2.82 8.50
N THR A 165 -89.17 -2.32 7.62
CA THR A 165 -89.31 -0.96 7.07
C THR A 165 -88.13 -0.29 6.35
N ALA A 166 -88.27 -0.31 5.03
CA ALA A 166 -87.69 0.66 4.11
C ALA A 166 -87.96 2.11 4.56
N SER A 167 -86.89 2.89 4.70
CA SER A 167 -86.94 4.35 4.62
C SER A 167 -85.82 4.81 3.69
N LYS A 168 -86.23 5.28 2.51
CA LYS A 168 -85.35 5.90 1.51
C LYS A 168 -84.90 7.25 2.06
N ASN A 169 -83.73 7.28 2.70
CA ASN A 169 -82.97 8.51 2.87
C ASN A 169 -81.69 8.42 2.04
N SER A 170 -81.80 8.91 0.80
CA SER A 170 -80.66 9.13 -0.09
C SER A 170 -79.84 10.32 0.41
N PHE A 171 -79.06 10.12 1.47
CA PHE A 171 -78.00 11.04 1.81
C PHE A 171 -76.81 10.73 0.88
N LYS A 172 -76.65 11.54 -0.17
CA LYS A 172 -75.49 11.48 -1.06
C LYS A 172 -74.24 11.82 -0.23
N ILE A 173 -73.52 10.79 0.19
CA ILE A 173 -72.13 10.95 0.61
C ILE A 173 -71.35 11.26 -0.68
N PRO A 174 -70.62 12.39 -0.78
CA PRO A 174 -69.76 12.63 -1.93
C PRO A 174 -68.70 11.53 -1.95
N VAL A 175 -68.80 10.65 -2.93
CA VAL A 175 -67.71 9.76 -3.32
C VAL A 175 -66.58 10.65 -3.84
N SER A 176 -65.73 11.12 -2.95
CA SER A 176 -64.41 11.59 -3.32
C SER A 176 -63.72 10.43 -4.02
N SER A 177 -63.66 10.51 -5.34
CA SER A 177 -62.93 9.60 -6.21
C SER A 177 -61.42 9.75 -6.08
N SER A 178 -60.89 10.22 -4.94
CA SER A 178 -59.53 9.90 -4.57
C SER A 178 -59.54 8.53 -3.91
N LYS A 179 -59.32 7.48 -4.71
CA LYS A 179 -58.54 6.35 -4.20
C LYS A 179 -57.41 6.96 -3.36
N PRO A 180 -57.11 6.51 -2.14
CA PRO A 180 -55.81 6.83 -1.60
C PRO A 180 -54.85 6.22 -2.62
N VAL A 181 -54.28 7.07 -3.47
CA VAL A 181 -53.01 6.81 -4.10
C VAL A 181 -52.10 6.78 -2.89
N PHE A 182 -52.04 5.62 -2.25
CA PHE A 182 -50.90 5.23 -1.46
C PHE A 182 -49.83 5.18 -2.52
N GLY A 183 -49.26 6.36 -2.79
CA GLY A 183 -48.25 6.54 -3.80
C GLY A 183 -47.24 5.49 -3.45
N TYR A 184 -47.04 4.56 -4.36
CA TYR A 184 -45.77 3.85 -4.41
C TYR A 184 -44.75 4.96 -4.62
N ARG A 185 -44.34 5.61 -3.52
CA ARG A 185 -43.16 6.46 -3.45
C ARG A 185 -42.09 5.54 -4.00
N ARG A 186 -41.66 5.83 -5.24
CA ARG A 186 -40.81 4.91 -5.99
C ARG A 186 -39.61 4.61 -5.09
N LYS A 187 -39.08 3.38 -5.13
CA LYS A 187 -37.95 2.99 -4.26
C LYS A 187 -36.79 4.01 -4.33
N SER A 188 -36.64 4.69 -5.47
CA SER A 188 -35.76 5.85 -5.72
C SER A 188 -35.93 7.02 -4.76
N ASP A 189 -37.15 7.28 -4.28
CA ASP A 189 -37.51 8.48 -3.53
C ASP A 189 -37.32 8.29 -2.01
N PHE A 190 -37.04 7.06 -1.56
CA PHE A 190 -36.70 6.77 -0.17
C PHE A 190 -35.18 6.70 -0.01
N GLU A 191 -34.48 6.07 -0.96
CA GLU A 191 -33.02 6.06 -1.00
C GLU A 191 -32.44 7.48 -1.13
N SER A 192 -33.04 8.34 -1.96
CA SER A 192 -32.64 9.75 -2.09
C SER A 192 -32.90 10.58 -0.82
N ILE A 193 -33.99 10.34 -0.09
CA ILE A 193 -34.24 11.03 1.19
C ILE A 193 -33.24 10.60 2.26
N VAL A 194 -32.95 9.30 2.34
CA VAL A 194 -31.98 8.78 3.32
C VAL A 194 -30.57 9.30 2.99
N LEU A 195 -30.19 9.30 1.71
CA LEU A 195 -28.90 9.80 1.25
C LEU A 195 -28.74 11.30 1.53
N ASN A 196 -29.76 12.11 1.24
CA ASN A 196 -29.73 13.56 1.53
C ASN A 196 -29.63 13.83 3.04
N LYS A 197 -30.32 13.05 3.88
CA LYS A 197 -30.19 13.17 5.35
C LYS A 197 -28.82 12.76 5.88
N MET A 198 -28.16 11.78 5.26
CA MET A 198 -26.80 11.38 5.65
C MET A 198 -25.77 12.45 5.25
N ILE A 199 -25.90 13.03 4.05
CA ILE A 199 -25.03 14.12 3.57
C ILE A 199 -25.15 15.36 4.45
N GLU A 200 -26.36 15.75 4.86
CA GLU A 200 -26.54 16.88 5.76
C GLU A 200 -25.93 16.65 7.15
N ARG A 201 -25.95 15.41 7.64
CA ARG A 201 -25.37 15.05 8.92
C ARG A 201 -23.84 15.13 8.91
N GLU A 202 -23.19 14.67 7.83
CA GLU A 202 -21.73 14.82 7.66
C GLU A 202 -21.29 16.28 7.51
N LYS A 203 -22.08 17.12 6.84
CA LYS A 203 -21.79 18.57 6.75
C LYS A 203 -21.81 19.24 8.13
N LEU A 204 -22.82 18.91 8.94
CA LEU A 204 -22.94 19.42 10.32
C LEU A 204 -21.84 18.94 11.26
N GLU A 205 -21.27 17.75 11.04
CA GLU A 205 -20.14 17.24 11.83
C GLU A 205 -18.81 17.89 11.44
N LYS A 206 -18.63 18.26 10.17
CA LYS A 206 -17.44 18.98 9.69
C LYS A 206 -17.40 20.46 10.06
N GLU A 207 -18.55 21.11 10.23
CA GLU A 207 -18.61 22.51 10.73
C GLU A 207 -18.34 22.63 12.24
N LYS A 208 -18.31 21.52 12.98
CA LYS A 208 -18.04 21.48 14.42
C LYS A 208 -16.59 21.17 14.80
N GLN A 209 -15.71 20.96 13.82
CA GLN A 209 -14.26 20.82 13.98
C GLN A 209 -13.55 22.07 13.49
#